data_AF-A0A9W6Y3N1-F1
#
_entry.id   AF-A0A9W6Y3N1-F1
#
_cell.length_a   1.000
_cell.length_b   1.000
_cell.length_c   1.000
_cell.angle_alpha   90.00
_cell.angle_beta   90.00
_cell.angle_gamma   90.00
#
_symmetry.space_group_name_H-M   'P 1'
#
loop_
_entity.id
_entity.type
_entity.pdbx_description
1 polymer ?
#
loop_
_entity_poly.entity_id
_entity_poly.type
_entity_poly.pdbx_seq_one_letter_code
_entity_poly.pdbx_strand_id
1 'polypeptide(L)'
;MSTIPDFGVSLPKKFKSASMGDIPALDIKSLFRMVVLGPSFCELYEYLRDKLDGFIMFADPDAPPSVDQVRHTPISSNKPEAVIIDDYSNDKLLQKNLFSHYYTRGRHYKLSTIFLRHSYFVMDKMIRLNAEYVAILKANSKRDLQIPKIHPPVRTSFVAT
;
A
#
# COMPACT_ATOMS: atom_id res chain seq x y z
N MET A 1 15.83 -22.78 -10.15
CA MET A 1 15.03 -21.55 -10.28
C MET A 1 13.87 -21.68 -9.31
N SER A 2 13.82 -20.89 -8.23
CA SER A 2 12.68 -20.90 -7.33
C SER A 2 11.47 -20.30 -8.05
N THR A 3 10.38 -21.04 -8.11
CA THR A 3 9.10 -20.56 -8.63
C THR A 3 8.63 -19.41 -7.75
N ILE A 4 8.44 -18.24 -8.34
CA ILE A 4 7.88 -17.06 -7.69
C ILE A 4 6.46 -17.40 -7.20
N PRO A 5 6.14 -17.21 -5.90
CA PRO A 5 4.80 -17.44 -5.40
C PRO A 5 3.79 -16.49 -6.07
N ASP A 6 2.71 -17.06 -6.64
CA ASP A 6 1.59 -16.30 -7.21
C ASP A 6 0.59 -15.95 -6.11
N PHE A 7 0.67 -14.72 -5.63
CA PHE A 7 -0.19 -14.18 -4.59
C PHE A 7 -1.59 -13.77 -5.12
N GLY A 8 -1.82 -13.72 -6.43
CA GLY A 8 -3.15 -13.50 -7.00
C GLY A 8 -4.02 -14.76 -6.95
N VAL A 9 -3.40 -15.94 -7.03
CA VAL A 9 -4.08 -17.24 -7.07
C VAL A 9 -4.60 -17.69 -5.70
N SER A 10 -3.97 -17.25 -4.60
CA SER A 10 -4.37 -17.58 -3.22
C SER A 10 -5.74 -17.03 -2.79
N LEU A 11 -6.33 -16.12 -3.59
CA LEU A 11 -7.66 -15.58 -3.31
C LEU A 11 -8.78 -16.63 -3.50
N PRO A 12 -9.73 -16.73 -2.56
CA PRO A 12 -10.94 -17.53 -2.75
C PRO A 12 -11.71 -17.09 -4.01
N LYS A 13 -12.28 -18.05 -4.77
CA LYS A 13 -12.98 -17.78 -6.05
C LYS A 13 -14.09 -16.72 -5.95
N LYS A 14 -14.76 -16.62 -4.79
CA LYS A 14 -15.82 -15.62 -4.53
C LYS A 14 -15.31 -14.16 -4.61
N PHE A 15 -14.01 -13.94 -4.35
CA PHE A 15 -13.34 -12.64 -4.45
C PHE A 15 -12.54 -12.47 -5.74
N LYS A 16 -12.69 -13.37 -6.72
CA LYS A 16 -12.10 -13.23 -8.05
C LYS A 16 -13.08 -12.61 -9.06
N SER A 17 -14.39 -12.62 -8.76
CA SER A 17 -15.43 -12.07 -9.62
C SER A 17 -15.29 -10.55 -9.80
N ALA A 18 -15.84 -9.98 -10.88
CA ALA A 18 -15.75 -8.52 -11.13
C ALA A 18 -16.76 -7.69 -10.33
N SER A 19 -17.62 -8.33 -9.55
CA SER A 19 -18.80 -7.73 -8.93
C SER A 19 -18.66 -7.64 -7.41
N MET A 20 -17.83 -6.72 -6.93
CA MET A 20 -18.13 -6.09 -5.64
C MET A 20 -18.61 -4.69 -6.02
N GLY A 21 -19.86 -4.36 -5.65
CA GLY A 21 -20.59 -3.19 -6.16
C GLY A 21 -19.97 -1.84 -5.77
N ASP A 22 -20.66 -0.77 -6.10
CA ASP A 22 -20.29 0.58 -5.64
C ASP A 22 -20.69 0.74 -4.17
N ILE A 23 -19.95 1.58 -3.42
CA ILE A 23 -20.38 2.06 -2.11
C ILE A 23 -21.19 3.34 -2.37
N PRO A 24 -22.53 3.28 -2.46
CA PRO A 24 -23.32 4.36 -3.04
C PRO A 24 -23.25 5.65 -2.22
N ALA A 25 -23.02 5.53 -0.91
CA ALA A 25 -22.86 6.65 0.00
C ALA A 25 -21.58 7.49 -0.25
N LEU A 26 -20.60 6.92 -0.95
CA LEU A 26 -19.29 7.53 -1.17
C LEU A 26 -18.96 7.73 -2.65
N ASP A 27 -19.82 7.27 -3.57
CA ASP A 27 -19.60 7.29 -5.02
C ASP A 27 -18.23 6.71 -5.43
N ILE A 28 -17.75 5.72 -4.67
CA ILE A 28 -16.52 4.99 -4.98
C ILE A 28 -16.85 3.54 -5.25
N LYS A 29 -16.13 2.96 -6.21
CA LYS A 29 -16.10 1.50 -6.39
C LYS A 29 -15.69 0.88 -5.07
N SER A 30 -16.35 -0.20 -4.66
CA SER A 30 -15.81 -0.99 -3.55
C SER A 30 -14.37 -1.37 -3.89
N LEU A 31 -13.45 -1.04 -2.98
CA LEU A 31 -12.08 -1.51 -3.07
C LEU A 31 -12.16 -3.02 -3.26
N PHE A 32 -11.52 -3.54 -4.31
CA PHE A 32 -11.69 -4.95 -4.62
C PHE A 32 -10.74 -5.82 -3.81
N ARG A 33 -9.56 -5.29 -3.49
CA ARG A 33 -8.48 -6.02 -2.83
C ARG A 33 -7.53 -5.08 -2.11
N MET A 34 -7.13 -5.47 -0.91
CA MET A 34 -6.06 -4.84 -0.15
C MET A 34 -4.93 -5.84 0.11
N VAL A 35 -3.70 -5.45 -0.18
CA VAL A 35 -2.51 -6.25 0.14
C VAL A 35 -1.76 -5.55 1.25
N VAL A 36 -1.61 -6.23 2.39
CA VAL A 36 -0.85 -5.71 3.54
C VAL A 36 0.52 -6.36 3.56
N LEU A 37 1.55 -5.53 3.49
CA LEU A 37 2.93 -5.89 3.72
C LEU A 37 3.25 -5.44 5.14
N GLY A 38 3.46 -6.37 6.07
CA GLY A 38 3.97 -6.08 7.41
C GLY A 38 5.04 -7.10 7.80
N PRO A 39 6.10 -6.72 8.52
CA PRO A 39 7.19 -7.63 8.90
C PRO A 39 6.79 -8.61 10.02
N SER A 40 5.71 -8.33 10.75
CA SER A 40 5.25 -9.16 11.87
C SER A 40 3.76 -9.42 11.75
N PHE A 41 3.34 -10.67 11.85
CA PHE A 41 1.93 -10.99 12.07
C PHE A 41 1.60 -10.68 13.53
N CYS A 42 0.89 -9.57 13.77
CA CYS A 42 0.33 -9.26 15.08
C CYS A 42 -1.12 -9.76 15.18
N GLU A 43 -1.64 -9.90 16.41
CA GLU A 43 -3.02 -10.34 16.66
C GLU A 43 -4.07 -9.53 15.87
N LEU A 44 -3.80 -8.24 15.64
CA LEU A 44 -4.64 -7.38 14.81
C LEU A 44 -4.71 -7.88 13.37
N TYR A 45 -3.59 -8.28 12.77
CA TYR A 45 -3.57 -8.77 11.39
C TYR A 45 -4.23 -10.14 11.24
N GLU A 46 -4.08 -11.01 12.24
CA GLU A 46 -4.80 -12.28 12.28
C GLU A 46 -6.30 -12.05 12.40
N TYR A 47 -6.72 -11.18 13.32
CA TYR A 47 -8.11 -10.77 13.46
C TYR A 47 -8.69 -10.18 12.16
N LEU A 48 -7.95 -9.28 11.49
CA LEU A 48 -8.35 -8.69 10.23
C LEU A 48 -8.41 -9.73 9.11
N ARG A 49 -7.47 -10.67 9.07
CA ARG A 49 -7.47 -11.79 8.10
C ARG A 49 -8.73 -12.63 8.23
N ASP A 50 -9.10 -12.97 9.46
CA ASP A 50 -10.27 -13.79 9.74
C ASP A 50 -11.58 -13.05 9.44
N LYS A 51 -11.66 -11.76 9.79
CA LYS A 51 -12.86 -10.95 9.59
C LYS A 51 -13.08 -10.53 8.14
N LEU A 52 -12.01 -10.33 7.40
CA LEU A 52 -12.04 -9.80 6.04
C LEU A 52 -11.61 -10.88 5.03
N ASP A 53 -11.86 -12.14 5.37
CA ASP A 53 -11.58 -13.35 4.59
C ASP A 53 -11.55 -13.06 3.08
N GLY A 54 -10.38 -13.23 2.45
CA GLY A 54 -10.17 -13.08 1.01
C GLY A 54 -10.35 -11.69 0.40
N PHE A 55 -10.75 -10.68 1.16
CA PHE A 55 -10.70 -9.26 0.76
C PHE A 55 -9.32 -8.65 1.00
N ILE A 56 -8.66 -9.09 2.07
CA ILE A 56 -7.28 -8.73 2.40
C ILE A 56 -6.37 -9.92 2.17
N MET A 57 -5.19 -9.64 1.61
CA MET A 57 -4.09 -10.57 1.55
C MET A 57 -2.91 -10.01 2.35
N PHE A 58 -2.35 -10.82 3.24
CA PHE A 58 -1.10 -10.50 3.91
C PHE A 58 0.05 -11.18 3.18
N ALA A 59 1.06 -10.41 2.81
CA ALA A 59 2.27 -10.94 2.19
C ALA A 59 3.19 -11.57 3.24
N ASP A 60 4.07 -12.45 2.76
CA ASP A 60 5.17 -12.97 3.55
C ASP A 60 6.14 -11.82 3.94
N PRO A 61 6.40 -11.61 5.24
CA PRO A 61 7.40 -10.67 5.74
C PRO A 61 8.79 -10.81 5.10
N ASP A 62 9.23 -12.04 4.88
CA ASP A 62 10.58 -12.35 4.43
C ASP A 62 10.72 -12.27 2.90
N ALA A 63 9.59 -12.32 2.20
CA ALA A 63 9.52 -12.23 0.75
C ALA A 63 8.39 -11.30 0.30
N PRO A 64 8.50 -9.97 0.54
CA PRO A 64 7.49 -9.03 0.10
C PRO A 64 7.40 -9.03 -1.43
N PRO A 65 6.19 -9.05 -2.02
CA PRO A 65 6.02 -9.14 -3.45
C PRO A 65 6.52 -7.87 -4.15
N SER A 66 6.77 -7.99 -5.45
CA SER A 66 6.98 -6.84 -6.34
C SER A 66 5.66 -6.29 -6.86
N VAL A 67 5.69 -5.09 -7.44
CA VAL A 67 4.52 -4.47 -8.08
C VAL A 67 3.88 -5.39 -9.12
N ASP A 68 4.70 -6.11 -9.89
CA ASP A 68 4.23 -7.01 -10.95
C ASP A 68 3.57 -8.27 -10.39
N GLN A 69 4.02 -8.73 -9.21
CA GLN A 69 3.44 -9.89 -8.51
C GLN A 69 2.13 -9.54 -7.80
N VAL A 70 1.98 -8.28 -7.36
CA VAL A 70 0.74 -7.83 -6.73
C VAL A 70 -0.37 -7.69 -7.76
N ARG A 71 -0.10 -7.09 -8.92
CA ARG A 71 -1.15 -6.77 -9.88
C ARG A 71 -1.43 -7.92 -10.85
N HIS A 72 -2.52 -8.62 -10.60
CA HIS A 72 -3.01 -9.71 -11.45
C HIS A 72 -4.19 -9.33 -12.34
N THR A 73 -4.89 -8.24 -12.05
CA THR A 73 -6.06 -7.85 -12.82
C THR A 73 -5.64 -7.08 -14.08
N PRO A 74 -6.16 -7.45 -15.28
CA PRO A 74 -5.90 -6.71 -16.50
C PRO A 74 -6.20 -5.21 -16.30
N ILE A 75 -5.35 -4.32 -16.80
CA ILE A 75 -5.54 -2.86 -16.68
C ILE A 75 -6.93 -2.44 -17.20
N SER A 76 -7.45 -3.17 -18.20
CA SER A 76 -8.79 -3.01 -18.78
C SER A 76 -9.94 -3.30 -17.80
N SER A 77 -9.70 -4.06 -16.72
CA SER A 77 -10.74 -4.37 -15.72
C SER A 77 -11.12 -3.17 -14.86
N ASN A 78 -10.31 -2.10 -14.87
CA ASN A 78 -10.51 -0.88 -14.07
C ASN A 78 -10.79 -1.15 -12.57
N LYS A 79 -10.28 -2.26 -12.04
CA LYS A 79 -10.45 -2.63 -10.64
C LYS A 79 -9.45 -1.86 -9.77
N PRO A 80 -9.92 -1.16 -8.72
CA PRO A 80 -9.03 -0.52 -7.76
C PRO A 80 -8.42 -1.58 -6.84
N GLU A 81 -7.09 -1.57 -6.75
CA GLU A 81 -6.32 -2.39 -5.83
C GLU A 81 -5.48 -1.46 -4.94
N ALA A 82 -5.37 -1.80 -3.66
CA ALA A 82 -4.57 -1.04 -2.70
C ALA A 82 -3.48 -1.91 -2.08
N VAL A 83 -2.31 -1.33 -1.87
CA VAL A 83 -1.20 -1.92 -1.09
C VAL A 83 -0.96 -1.05 0.13
N ILE A 84 -0.92 -1.68 1.29
CA ILE A 84 -0.50 -1.08 2.54
C ILE A 84 0.85 -1.66 2.90
N ILE A 85 1.83 -0.80 3.10
CA ILE A 85 3.15 -1.13 3.61
C ILE A 85 3.20 -0.62 5.04
N ASP A 86 3.31 -1.53 6.00
CA ASP A 86 3.32 -1.22 7.42
C ASP A 86 4.64 -1.68 8.07
N ASP A 87 5.16 -0.85 8.97
CA ASP A 87 6.36 -1.10 9.78
C ASP A 87 7.67 -1.57 9.07
N TYR A 88 7.81 -1.39 7.76
CA TYR A 88 9.09 -1.62 7.06
C TYR A 88 10.12 -0.49 7.23
N SER A 89 10.03 0.23 8.35
CA SER A 89 10.71 1.51 8.56
C SER A 89 12.25 1.39 8.61
N ASN A 90 12.77 0.23 8.99
CA ASN A 90 14.20 0.03 9.21
C ASN A 90 14.96 -0.57 8.00
N ASP A 91 14.26 -1.22 7.07
CA ASP A 91 14.92 -1.84 5.91
C ASP A 91 15.10 -0.84 4.76
N LYS A 92 16.27 -0.19 4.74
CA LYS A 92 16.65 0.78 3.69
C LYS A 92 16.77 0.14 2.31
N LEU A 93 17.16 -1.14 2.22
CA LEU A 93 17.36 -1.82 0.94
C LEU A 93 16.02 -2.17 0.30
N LEU A 94 15.07 -2.71 1.08
CA LEU A 94 13.70 -2.95 0.61
C LEU A 94 13.02 -1.65 0.20
N GLN A 95 13.20 -0.57 0.97
CA GLN A 95 12.64 0.73 0.59
C GLN A 95 13.15 1.22 -0.76
N LYS A 96 14.46 1.14 -0.98
CA LYS A 96 15.09 1.63 -2.20
C LYS A 96 14.80 0.73 -3.40
N ASN A 97 14.89 -0.59 -3.24
CA ASN A 97 14.90 -1.54 -4.36
C ASN A 97 13.52 -2.16 -4.65
N LEU A 98 12.57 -2.05 -3.72
CA LEU A 98 11.24 -2.65 -3.84
C LEU A 98 10.13 -1.63 -3.62
N PHE A 99 10.05 -0.99 -2.45
CA PHE A 99 8.93 -0.12 -2.12
C PHE A 99 8.89 1.17 -2.95
N SER A 100 10.04 1.70 -3.37
CA SER A 100 10.11 2.82 -4.32
C SER A 100 9.42 2.50 -5.66
N HIS A 101 9.41 1.24 -6.08
CA HIS A 101 8.77 0.82 -7.33
C HIS A 101 7.24 0.90 -7.24
N TYR A 102 6.65 0.73 -6.05
CA TYR A 102 5.20 0.93 -5.86
C TYR A 102 4.78 2.38 -6.12
N TYR A 103 5.62 3.34 -5.73
CA TYR A 103 5.35 4.77 -5.94
C TYR A 103 5.67 5.26 -7.35
N THR A 104 6.65 4.65 -8.02
CA THR A 104 7.02 5.04 -9.39
C THR A 104 6.20 4.27 -10.44
N ARG A 105 6.21 2.94 -10.40
CA ARG A 105 5.54 2.08 -11.39
C ARG A 105 4.10 1.76 -11.01
N GLY A 106 3.79 1.61 -9.72
CA GLY A 106 2.44 1.25 -9.26
C GLY A 106 1.36 2.24 -9.74
N ARG A 107 1.72 3.52 -9.89
CA ARG A 107 0.85 4.55 -10.49
C ARG A 107 0.40 4.18 -11.91
N HIS A 108 1.33 3.72 -12.77
CA HIS A 108 1.03 3.35 -14.15
C HIS A 108 0.06 2.17 -14.20
N TYR A 109 0.11 1.36 -13.16
CA TYR A 109 -0.75 0.23 -13.00
C TYR A 109 -2.13 0.58 -12.42
N LYS A 110 -2.41 1.78 -11.87
CA LYS A 110 -3.61 2.06 -11.04
C LYS A 110 -3.61 1.26 -9.72
N LEU A 111 -2.43 1.10 -9.12
CA LEU A 111 -2.25 0.49 -7.81
C LEU A 111 -2.05 1.60 -6.79
N SER A 112 -3.02 1.77 -5.89
CA SER A 112 -2.90 2.74 -4.80
C SER A 112 -1.95 2.19 -3.73
N THR A 113 -1.01 2.99 -3.26
CA THR A 113 -0.05 2.57 -2.23
C THR A 113 -0.12 3.50 -1.03
N ILE A 114 -0.27 2.90 0.16
CA ILE A 114 -0.21 3.56 1.46
C ILE A 114 1.03 3.02 2.16
N PHE A 115 1.90 3.90 2.65
CA PHE A 115 3.06 3.51 3.45
C PHE A 115 2.96 4.18 4.82
N LEU A 116 2.74 3.37 5.85
CA LEU A 116 2.66 3.77 7.24
C LEU A 116 4.06 3.85 7.84
N ARG A 117 4.39 4.98 8.49
CA ARG A 117 5.71 5.17 9.10
C ARG A 117 5.73 6.19 10.23
N HIS A 118 6.59 5.93 11.22
CA HIS A 118 6.86 6.83 12.34
C HIS A 118 7.60 8.11 11.97
N SER A 119 8.42 8.10 10.92
CA SER A 119 9.20 9.29 10.52
C SER A 119 9.26 9.46 9.01
N TYR A 120 8.71 10.57 8.54
CA TYR A 120 8.75 10.97 7.14
C TYR A 120 10.20 11.17 6.64
N PHE A 121 11.07 11.78 7.46
CA PHE A 121 12.40 12.18 7.01
C PHE A 121 13.37 11.02 6.74
N VAL A 122 13.12 9.88 7.38
CA VAL A 122 13.93 8.66 7.26
C VAL A 122 13.52 7.84 6.02
N MET A 123 12.40 8.19 5.38
CA MET A 123 11.95 7.52 4.16
C MET A 123 12.92 7.71 3.00
N ASP A 124 13.01 6.67 2.16
CA ASP A 124 13.73 6.76 0.89
C ASP A 124 13.23 7.96 0.06
N LYS A 125 14.18 8.64 -0.59
CA LYS A 125 13.91 9.86 -1.34
C LYS A 125 12.90 9.63 -2.48
N MET A 126 12.97 8.48 -3.16
CA MET A 126 12.09 8.18 -4.28
C MET A 126 10.64 8.03 -3.82
N ILE A 127 10.42 7.45 -2.64
CA ILE A 127 9.07 7.33 -2.07
C ILE A 127 8.51 8.71 -1.77
N ARG A 128 9.29 9.58 -1.10
CA ARG A 128 8.86 10.94 -0.74
C ARG A 128 8.54 11.82 -1.94
N LEU A 129 9.34 11.75 -2.99
CA LEU A 129 9.16 12.56 -4.20
C LEU A 129 7.95 12.12 -5.05
N ASN A 130 7.57 10.85 -4.97
CA ASN A 130 6.49 10.28 -5.77
C ASN A 130 5.19 10.08 -4.96
N ALA A 131 5.17 10.42 -3.67
CA ALA A 131 3.97 10.44 -2.86
C ALA A 131 3.11 11.66 -3.21
N GLU A 132 1.89 11.46 -3.68
CA GLU A 132 0.96 12.57 -3.99
C GLU A 132 0.35 13.18 -2.73
N TYR A 133 0.13 12.37 -1.71
CA TYR A 133 -0.47 12.75 -0.44
C TYR A 133 0.44 12.34 0.72
N VAL A 134 0.52 13.21 1.72
CA VAL A 134 1.16 12.93 3.00
C VAL A 134 0.17 13.31 4.09
N ALA A 135 -0.20 12.33 4.92
CA ALA A 135 -1.00 12.52 6.11
C ALA A 135 -0.07 12.44 7.34
N ILE A 136 0.10 13.57 8.03
CA ILE A 136 0.77 13.60 9.33
C ILE A 136 -0.32 13.57 10.40
N LEU A 137 -0.25 12.58 11.28
CA LEU A 137 -1.08 12.51 12.48
C LEU A 137 -0.46 13.40 13.58
N LYS A 138 -0.17 12.83 14.76
CA LYS A 138 0.49 13.56 15.83
C LYS A 138 1.98 13.75 15.55
N ALA A 139 2.38 14.99 15.29
CA ALA A 139 3.79 15.37 15.19
C ALA A 139 4.39 15.54 16.60
N ASN A 140 5.48 14.82 16.89
CA ASN A 140 6.17 14.92 18.18
C ASN A 140 7.07 16.17 18.26
N SER A 141 7.42 16.78 17.12
CA SER A 141 8.25 17.98 17.07
C SER A 141 7.83 18.95 15.98
N LYS A 142 8.15 20.24 16.15
CA LYS A 142 7.99 21.26 15.09
C LYS A 142 8.82 20.95 13.85
N ARG A 143 9.90 20.17 13.97
CA ARG A 143 10.72 19.71 12.85
C ARG A 143 9.94 18.73 11.97
N ASP A 144 9.09 17.88 12.54
CA ASP A 144 8.21 16.95 11.80
C ASP A 144 7.17 17.68 10.95
N LEU A 145 6.84 18.92 11.33
CA LEU A 145 5.95 19.81 10.57
C LEU A 145 6.69 20.59 9.47
N GLN A 146 8.02 20.67 9.52
CA GLN A 146 8.84 21.29 8.48
C GLN A 146 9.06 20.30 7.33
N ILE A 147 7.97 19.79 6.74
CA ILE A 147 8.07 19.16 5.43
C ILE A 147 8.67 20.25 4.51
N PRO A 148 9.80 19.99 3.82
CA PRO A 148 10.34 20.94 2.86
C PRO A 148 9.23 21.32 1.88
N LYS A 149 9.27 22.51 1.30
CA LYS A 149 8.50 22.80 0.09
C LYS A 149 9.03 21.87 -1.01
N ILE A 150 8.57 20.62 -0.99
CA ILE A 150 8.87 19.60 -1.98
C ILE A 150 8.32 20.14 -3.28
N HIS A 151 9.11 20.01 -4.35
CA HIS A 151 8.69 20.42 -5.69
C HIS A 151 7.24 19.99 -5.96
N PRO A 152 6.43 20.84 -6.61
CA PRO A 152 5.07 20.45 -7.00
C PRO A 152 5.16 19.11 -7.76
N PRO A 153 4.35 18.10 -7.39
CA PRO A 153 2.91 18.25 -7.12
C PRO A 153 2.41 17.61 -5.81
N VAL A 154 3.23 17.46 -4.77
CA VAL A 154 2.80 16.80 -3.51
C VAL A 154 1.75 17.66 -2.80
N ARG A 155 0.50 17.18 -2.75
CA ARG A 155 -0.59 17.81 -1.99
C ARG A 155 -0.48 17.36 -0.54
N THR A 156 -0.20 18.29 0.36
CA THR A 156 -0.14 17.98 1.80
C THR A 156 -1.52 18.15 2.41
N SER A 157 -2.04 17.11 3.04
CA SER A 157 -3.32 17.15 3.76
C SER A 157 -3.03 16.96 5.24
N PHE A 158 -3.24 18.01 6.03
CA PHE A 158 -3.12 17.94 7.49
C PHE A 158 -4.44 17.45 8.07
N VAL A 159 -4.43 16.29 8.72
CA VAL A 159 -5.54 15.85 9.57
C VAL A 159 -5.08 16.09 11.01
N ALA A 160 -5.46 17.25 11.56
CA ALA A 160 -5.26 17.54 12.97
C ALA A 160 -6.33 16.77 13.76
N THR A 161 -5.89 15.79 14.55
CA THR A 161 -6.66 15.16 15.63
C THR A 161 -6.06 15.57 16.96
#